data_AF-A0A317D225-F1
#
_entry.id   AF-A0A317D225-F1
#
_cell.length_a   1.000
_cell.length_b   1.000
_cell.length_c   1.000
_cell.angle_alpha   90.00
_cell.angle_beta   90.00
_cell.angle_gamma   90.00
#
_symmetry.space_group_name_H-M   'P 1'
#
loop_
_entity.id
_entity.type
_entity.pdbx_description
1 polymer ?
#
loop_
_entity_poly.entity_id
_entity_poly.type
_entity_poly.pdbx_seq_one_letter_code
_entity_poly.pdbx_strand_id
1 'polypeptide(L)'
;MTWADEVSGKGNADAVRDDVRGYVIDAFGDPGGVLILDDTGDLKKGVHTVGVQRQYTGTAGRVENAQVAVYLAYAAPDGYTLIDREVYLSKAWTEDPDRCAAAGILADVEFATKPVLARRMLTRALDVGHGGRGLRR
;
A
#
# COMPACT_ATOMS: atom_id res chain seq x y z
N MET A 1 -13.14 -16.50 19.87
CA MET A 1 -12.46 -17.56 19.10
C MET A 1 -12.93 -17.40 17.67
N THR A 2 -12.27 -16.51 16.92
CA THR A 2 -12.70 -16.06 15.60
C THR A 2 -11.92 -16.79 14.53
N TRP A 3 -12.70 -17.39 13.65
CA TRP A 3 -12.38 -18.25 12.54
C TRP A 3 -11.73 -17.42 11.40
N ALA A 4 -10.46 -17.07 11.57
CA ALA A 4 -9.63 -16.44 10.54
C ALA A 4 -8.18 -16.99 10.52
N ASP A 5 -7.95 -18.11 11.19
CA ASP A 5 -6.66 -18.79 11.29
C ASP A 5 -6.43 -19.86 10.19
N GLU A 6 -7.34 -20.01 9.22
CA GLU A 6 -7.16 -20.96 8.11
C GLU A 6 -6.60 -20.26 6.85
N VAL A 7 -5.29 -20.11 6.93
CA VAL A 7 -4.35 -19.59 5.95
C VAL A 7 -4.41 -20.36 4.62
N SER A 8 -4.96 -19.75 3.59
CA SER A 8 -4.56 -20.00 2.20
C SER A 8 -3.23 -19.28 1.96
N GLY A 9 -2.18 -20.00 1.59
CA GLY A 9 -0.78 -19.56 1.58
C GLY A 9 -0.46 -18.34 0.70
N LYS A 10 -0.78 -17.14 1.16
CA LYS A 10 -0.32 -15.84 0.67
C LYS A 10 -0.35 -14.89 1.87
N GLY A 11 0.80 -14.53 2.43
CA GLY A 11 0.89 -13.81 3.70
C GLY A 11 0.00 -12.57 3.76
N ASN A 12 -0.57 -12.28 4.94
CA ASN A 12 -1.36 -11.08 5.18
C ASN A 12 -0.44 -9.86 5.06
N ALA A 13 -0.32 -9.33 3.86
CA ALA A 13 0.61 -8.26 3.54
C ALA A 13 0.23 -6.93 4.23
N ASP A 14 -0.96 -6.83 4.82
CA ASP A 14 -1.41 -5.72 5.65
C ASP A 14 -0.91 -5.87 7.09
N ALA A 15 -0.90 -7.09 7.64
CA ALA A 15 -0.24 -7.36 8.92
C ALA A 15 1.27 -7.10 8.84
N VAL A 16 1.93 -7.53 7.75
CA VAL A 16 3.36 -7.26 7.52
C VAL A 16 3.63 -5.76 7.42
N ARG A 17 2.76 -5.00 6.75
CA ARG A 17 2.83 -3.53 6.73
C ARG A 17 2.77 -2.98 8.14
N ASP A 18 1.83 -3.43 8.96
CA ASP A 18 1.63 -2.92 10.31
C ASP A 18 2.83 -3.23 11.21
N ASP A 19 3.41 -4.43 11.09
CA ASP A 19 4.65 -4.82 11.81
C ASP A 19 5.85 -3.97 11.40
N VAL A 20 6.07 -3.79 10.08
CA VAL A 20 7.18 -2.96 9.56
C VAL A 20 7.02 -1.52 10.01
N ARG A 21 5.81 -0.96 9.91
CA ARG A 21 5.53 0.41 10.37
C ARG A 21 5.77 0.56 11.86
N GLY A 22 5.32 -0.39 12.68
CA GLY A 22 5.56 -0.40 14.13
C GLY A 22 7.06 -0.39 14.45
N TYR A 23 7.83 -1.28 13.84
CA TYR A 23 9.28 -1.31 13.99
C TYR A 23 9.95 0.02 13.59
N VAL A 24 9.53 0.62 12.49
CA VAL A 24 10.11 1.89 12.01
C VAL A 24 9.84 3.02 12.99
N ILE A 25 8.62 3.11 13.53
CA ILE A 25 8.26 4.11 14.54
C ILE A 25 9.08 3.90 15.82
N ASP A 26 9.18 2.67 16.29
CA ASP A 26 9.88 2.35 17.54
C ASP A 26 11.40 2.55 17.45
N ALA A 27 12.00 2.20 16.31
CA ALA A 27 13.46 2.23 16.13
C ALA A 27 14.00 3.55 15.55
N PHE A 28 13.20 4.26 14.73
CA PHE A 28 13.65 5.43 13.97
C PHE A 28 12.73 6.65 14.12
N GLY A 29 11.78 6.62 15.07
CA GLY A 29 10.87 7.73 15.31
C GLY A 29 11.60 9.03 15.69
N ASP A 30 11.47 10.04 14.83
CA ASP A 30 12.05 11.36 14.99
C ASP A 30 10.97 12.46 14.90
N PRO A 31 10.96 13.48 15.79
CA PRO A 31 10.00 14.60 15.74
C PRO A 31 10.02 15.42 14.46
N GLY A 32 11.14 15.43 13.74
CA GLY A 32 11.33 16.06 12.43
C GLY A 32 11.13 15.10 11.26
N GLY A 33 10.73 13.86 11.52
CA GLY A 33 10.44 12.87 10.48
C GLY A 33 9.28 13.31 9.58
N VAL A 34 9.39 13.01 8.29
CA VAL A 34 8.39 13.37 7.27
C VAL A 34 7.81 12.14 6.60
N LEU A 35 6.56 12.29 6.16
CA LEU A 35 5.84 11.31 5.36
C LEU A 35 5.85 11.73 3.89
N ILE A 36 6.26 10.82 3.00
CA ILE A 36 6.37 11.06 1.57
C ILE A 36 5.44 10.10 0.84
N LEU A 37 4.57 10.65 0.00
CA LEU A 37 3.66 9.89 -0.85
C LEU A 37 4.15 9.96 -2.30
N ASP A 38 4.23 8.80 -2.93
CA ASP A 38 4.56 8.69 -4.35
C ASP A 38 3.88 7.46 -4.94
N ASP A 39 3.58 7.49 -6.25
CA ASP A 39 3.13 6.32 -6.97
C ASP A 39 4.19 5.85 -7.96
N THR A 40 4.43 4.54 -7.98
CA THR A 40 5.37 3.94 -8.92
C THR A 40 4.67 2.95 -9.83
N GLY A 41 5.10 2.91 -11.09
CA GLY A 41 4.58 1.98 -12.07
C GLY A 41 5.63 0.97 -12.51
N ASP A 42 5.31 -0.32 -12.34
CA ASP A 42 6.12 -1.44 -12.80
C ASP A 42 5.61 -1.93 -14.15
N LEU A 43 6.49 -1.93 -15.16
CA LEU A 43 6.17 -2.53 -16.45
C LEU A 43 5.96 -4.04 -16.31
N LYS A 44 4.88 -4.56 -16.90
CA LYS A 44 4.54 -5.99 -16.85
C LYS A 44 4.28 -6.54 -18.25
N LYS A 45 4.45 -7.86 -18.38
CA LYS A 45 3.98 -8.63 -19.54
C LYS A 45 2.75 -9.45 -19.11
N GLY A 46 1.79 -9.63 -20.01
CA GLY A 46 0.54 -10.34 -19.74
C GLY A 46 -0.49 -9.53 -18.95
N VAL A 47 -1.56 -10.20 -18.50
CA VAL A 47 -2.77 -9.56 -17.95
C VAL A 47 -3.17 -10.04 -16.54
N HIS A 48 -2.44 -11.01 -15.99
CA HIS A 48 -2.81 -11.69 -14.74
C HIS A 48 -2.32 -10.97 -13.47
N THR A 49 -1.32 -10.10 -13.57
CA THR A 49 -0.84 -9.33 -12.40
C THR A 49 -1.92 -8.38 -11.91
N VAL A 50 -2.22 -8.39 -10.62
CA VAL A 50 -3.20 -7.50 -9.97
C VAL A 50 -2.99 -6.04 -10.39
N GLY A 51 -4.05 -5.36 -10.83
CA GLY A 51 -4.02 -3.95 -11.23
C GLY A 51 -3.28 -3.66 -12.55
N VAL A 52 -2.79 -4.69 -13.26
CA VAL A 52 -2.09 -4.49 -14.54
C VAL A 52 -3.07 -4.11 -15.64
N GLN A 53 -2.72 -3.07 -16.39
CA GLN A 53 -3.43 -2.63 -17.59
C GLN A 53 -2.56 -1.65 -18.37
N ARG A 54 -3.02 -1.26 -19.57
CA ARG A 54 -2.46 -0.10 -20.27
C ARG A 54 -2.86 1.17 -19.53
N GLN A 55 -1.90 1.79 -18.85
CA GLN A 55 -2.10 3.03 -18.11
C GLN A 55 -0.84 3.88 -18.12
N TYR A 56 -0.98 5.18 -17.89
CA TYR A 56 0.18 6.05 -17.75
C TYR A 56 0.98 5.66 -16.51
N THR A 57 2.28 5.47 -16.68
CA THR A 57 3.24 5.30 -15.59
C THR A 57 4.30 6.39 -15.69
N GLY A 58 4.57 7.06 -14.57
CA GLY A 58 5.64 8.05 -14.49
C GLY A 58 7.00 7.45 -14.86
N THR A 59 7.26 6.21 -14.43
CA THR A 59 8.52 5.48 -14.67
C THR A 59 8.85 5.33 -16.15
N ALA A 60 7.85 5.13 -17.02
CA ALA A 60 8.06 5.02 -18.47
C ALA A 60 7.75 6.31 -19.23
N GLY A 61 7.20 7.33 -18.56
CA GLY A 61 6.78 8.59 -19.15
C GLY A 61 5.67 8.47 -20.20
N ARG A 62 4.98 7.32 -20.28
CA ARG A 62 3.99 7.02 -21.32
C ARG A 62 2.98 5.97 -20.86
N VAL A 63 1.96 5.74 -21.69
CA VAL A 63 1.00 4.65 -21.48
C VAL A 63 1.63 3.32 -21.89
N GLU A 64 1.79 2.44 -20.92
CA GLU A 64 2.30 1.08 -21.10
C GLU A 64 1.48 0.08 -20.28
N ASN A 65 1.67 -1.21 -20.56
CA ASN A 65 1.15 -2.24 -19.68
C ASN A 65 1.94 -2.24 -18.37
N ALA A 66 1.33 -1.67 -17.32
CA ALA A 66 1.98 -1.46 -16.04
C ALA A 66 1.03 -1.79 -14.89
N GLN A 67 1.60 -2.26 -13.78
CA GLN A 67 0.97 -2.24 -12.47
C GLN A 67 1.41 -0.96 -11.77
N VAL A 68 0.47 -0.22 -11.18
CA VAL A 68 0.78 1.00 -10.43
C VAL A 68 0.40 0.78 -8.97
N ALA A 69 1.29 1.19 -8.07
CA ALA A 69 1.03 1.18 -6.63
C ALA A 69 1.41 2.54 -6.02
N VAL A 70 0.65 2.94 -5.00
CA VAL A 70 0.91 4.12 -4.17
C VAL A 70 1.69 3.65 -2.95
N TYR A 71 2.75 4.38 -2.61
CA TYR A 71 3.64 4.08 -1.50
C TYR A 71 3.67 5.25 -0.53
N LEU A 72 3.79 4.92 0.76
CA LEU A 72 4.07 5.88 1.83
C LEU A 72 5.44 5.55 2.40
N ALA A 73 6.37 6.49 2.27
CA ALA A 73 7.67 6.41 2.90
C ALA A 73 7.72 7.29 4.15
N TYR A 74 8.48 6.84 5.13
CA TYR A 74 8.96 7.64 6.25
C TYR A 74 10.42 8.02 6.00
N ALA A 75 10.79 9.27 6.28
CA ALA A 75 12.16 9.75 6.20
C ALA A 75 12.52 10.60 7.43
N ALA A 76 13.70 10.35 7.98
CA ALA A 76 14.28 11.02 9.14
C ALA A 76 15.81 11.13 8.96
N PRO A 77 16.55 11.83 9.84
CA PRO A 77 18.01 11.96 9.72
C PRO A 77 18.75 10.62 9.60
N ASP A 78 18.26 9.58 10.28
CA ASP A 78 18.91 8.26 10.32
C ASP A 78 18.50 7.33 9.16
N GLY A 79 17.63 7.77 8.25
CA GLY A 79 17.30 7.03 7.04
C GLY A 79 15.87 7.21 6.53
N TYR A 80 15.52 6.40 5.53
CA TYR A 80 14.18 6.38 4.94
C TYR A 80 13.77 4.96 4.57
N THR A 81 12.47 4.67 4.65
CA THR A 81 11.91 3.37 4.29
C THR A 81 10.41 3.45 3.99
N LEU A 82 9.89 2.43 3.29
CA LEU A 82 8.46 2.29 3.02
C LEU A 82 7.74 1.75 4.26
N ILE A 83 6.62 2.38 4.61
CA ILE A 83 5.78 2.02 5.76
C ILE A 83 4.34 1.66 5.38
N ASP A 84 3.93 1.92 4.13
CA ASP A 84 2.62 1.54 3.60
C ASP A 84 2.66 1.39 2.07
N ARG A 85 1.74 0.57 1.52
CA ARG A 85 1.61 0.27 0.09
C ARG A 85 0.18 -0.10 -0.30
N GLU A 86 -0.34 0.51 -1.35
CA GLU A 86 -1.65 0.20 -1.93
C GLU A 86 -1.55 0.00 -3.45
N VAL A 87 -2.09 -1.10 -3.97
CA VAL A 87 -2.14 -1.29 -5.43
C VAL A 87 -3.30 -0.47 -5.99
N TYR A 88 -3.04 0.31 -7.04
CA TYR A 88 -4.09 1.06 -7.72
C TYR A 88 -4.89 0.14 -8.64
N LEU A 89 -6.16 -0.06 -8.31
CA LEU A 89 -7.12 -0.77 -9.16
C LEU A 89 -8.00 0.25 -9.90
N SER A 90 -7.99 0.18 -11.23
CA SER A 90 -8.87 1.00 -12.04
C SER A 90 -10.30 0.46 -12.01
N LYS A 91 -11.24 1.26 -12.51
CA LYS A 91 -12.63 0.82 -12.72
C LYS A 91 -12.72 -0.48 -13.53
N ALA A 92 -11.92 -0.59 -14.60
CA ALA A 92 -11.89 -1.79 -15.44
C ALA A 92 -11.42 -3.06 -14.69
N TRP A 93 -10.75 -2.92 -13.54
CA TRP A 93 -10.47 -4.04 -12.65
C TRP A 93 -11.64 -4.30 -11.71
N THR A 94 -12.11 -3.27 -11.00
CA THR A 94 -13.17 -3.43 -9.98
C THR A 94 -14.54 -3.76 -10.57
N GLU A 95 -14.74 -3.51 -11.85
CA GLU A 95 -15.96 -3.87 -12.62
C GLU A 95 -15.86 -5.27 -13.25
N ASP A 96 -14.77 -6.02 -13.01
CA ASP A 96 -14.55 -7.39 -13.47
C ASP A 96 -14.30 -8.33 -12.27
N PRO A 97 -15.38 -8.86 -11.63
CA PRO A 97 -15.28 -9.70 -10.44
C PRO A 97 -14.52 -11.01 -10.68
N ASP A 98 -14.69 -11.61 -11.86
CA ASP A 98 -14.03 -12.89 -12.20
C ASP A 98 -12.51 -12.70 -12.29
N ARG A 99 -12.07 -11.60 -12.92
CA ARG A 99 -10.65 -11.22 -12.95
C ARG A 99 -10.10 -10.88 -11.57
N CYS A 100 -10.87 -10.16 -10.75
CA CYS A 100 -10.51 -9.87 -9.37
C CYS A 100 -10.31 -11.15 -8.56
N ALA A 101 -11.26 -12.08 -8.63
CA ALA A 101 -11.20 -13.37 -7.94
C ALA A 101 -10.00 -14.19 -8.40
N ALA A 102 -9.75 -14.27 -9.71
CA ALA A 102 -8.59 -14.99 -10.25
C ALA A 102 -7.24 -14.40 -9.78
N ALA A 103 -7.20 -13.11 -9.45
CA ALA A 103 -6.01 -12.43 -8.93
C ALA A 103 -5.93 -12.43 -7.38
N GLY A 104 -6.96 -12.95 -6.70
CA GLY A 104 -7.06 -13.03 -5.24
C GLY A 104 -7.47 -11.71 -4.57
N ILE A 105 -8.23 -10.86 -5.27
CA ILE A 105 -8.80 -9.62 -4.75
C ILE A 105 -10.15 -9.95 -4.09
N LEU A 106 -10.42 -9.37 -2.92
CA LEU A 106 -11.69 -9.55 -2.22
C LEU A 106 -12.85 -8.89 -2.98
N ALA A 107 -14.05 -9.47 -2.87
CA ALA A 107 -15.22 -9.05 -3.64
C ALA A 107 -15.77 -7.66 -3.27
N ASP A 108 -15.39 -7.14 -2.10
CA ASP A 108 -15.79 -5.84 -1.56
C ASP A 108 -14.82 -4.70 -1.92
N VAL A 109 -13.76 -4.99 -2.69
CA VAL A 109 -12.80 -3.97 -3.11
C VAL A 109 -13.40 -3.07 -4.18
N GLU A 110 -13.74 -1.84 -3.79
CA GLU A 110 -14.25 -0.81 -4.68
C GLU A 110 -13.15 0.08 -5.28
N PHE A 111 -13.48 0.73 -6.40
CA PHE A 111 -12.59 1.70 -7.04
C PHE A 111 -12.24 2.86 -6.08
N ALA A 112 -10.94 3.15 -5.98
CA ALA A 112 -10.43 4.31 -5.27
C ALA A 112 -9.37 5.02 -6.11
N THR A 113 -9.44 6.34 -6.17
CA THR A 113 -8.40 7.15 -6.82
C THR A 113 -7.10 7.11 -6.00
N LYS A 114 -5.95 7.33 -6.63
CA LYS A 114 -4.66 7.38 -5.94
C LYS A 114 -4.64 8.38 -4.76
N PRO A 115 -5.22 9.60 -4.86
CA PRO A 115 -5.34 10.50 -3.70
C PRO A 115 -6.22 9.94 -2.57
N VAL A 116 -7.26 9.16 -2.88
CA VAL A 116 -8.07 8.50 -1.84
C VAL A 116 -7.27 7.40 -1.15
N LEU A 117 -6.49 6.60 -1.89
CA LEU A 117 -5.57 5.62 -1.32
C LEU A 117 -4.52 6.29 -0.43
N ALA A 118 -3.88 7.35 -0.93
CA ALA A 118 -2.91 8.14 -0.19
C ALA A 118 -3.48 8.69 1.12
N ARG A 119 -4.71 9.22 1.10
CA ARG A 119 -5.40 9.68 2.31
C ARG A 119 -5.61 8.56 3.32
N ARG A 120 -6.05 7.37 2.88
CA ARG A 120 -6.22 6.20 3.75
C ARG A 120 -4.91 5.80 4.42
N MET A 121 -3.80 5.79 3.65
CA MET A 121 -2.46 5.48 4.15
C MET A 121 -2.01 6.50 5.21
N LEU A 122 -2.18 7.81 4.94
CA LEU A 122 -1.87 8.87 5.90
C LEU A 122 -2.71 8.75 7.19
N THR A 123 -4.01 8.50 7.07
CA THR A 123 -4.88 8.29 8.23
C THR A 123 -4.38 7.13 9.09
N ARG A 124 -4.08 5.97 8.50
CA ARG A 124 -3.51 4.82 9.24
C ARG A 124 -2.19 5.17 9.95
N ALA A 125 -1.30 5.92 9.29
CA ALA A 125 -0.02 6.29 9.88
C ALA A 125 -0.16 7.27 11.05
N LEU A 126 -1.10 8.22 10.96
CA LEU A 126 -1.31 9.26 11.96
C LEU A 126 -2.18 8.80 13.14
N ASP A 127 -3.14 7.89 12.91
CA ASP A 127 -4.02 7.38 13.96
C ASP A 127 -3.25 6.53 14.99
N VAL A 128 -2.20 5.82 14.57
CA VAL A 128 -1.30 5.07 15.47
C VAL A 128 -0.49 6.01 16.38
N GLY A 129 -0.21 7.24 15.92
CA GLY A 129 0.52 8.26 16.69
C GLY A 129 -0.21 8.78 17.93
N HIS A 130 -1.49 8.44 18.11
CA HIS A 130 -2.29 8.88 19.26
C HIS A 130 -2.41 7.82 20.38
N GLY A 131 -1.80 6.63 20.21
CA GLY A 131 -1.89 5.51 21.16
C GLY A 131 -0.58 5.06 21.82
N GLY A 132 0.56 5.64 21.46
CA GLY A 132 1.89 5.20 21.92
C GLY A 132 2.50 6.12 22.98
N ARG A 133 2.33 5.72 24.25
CA ARG A 133 3.04 6.13 25.48
C ARG A 133 4.11 7.21 25.36
N GLY A 134 3.91 8.28 26.14
CA GLY A 134 5.02 9.13 26.56
C GLY A 134 6.10 8.37 27.35
N LEU A 135 7.20 9.10 27.53
CA LEU A 135 8.40 8.84 28.35
C LEU A 135 9.55 8.14 27.58
N ARG A 136 10.81 8.62 27.60
CA ARG A 136 11.56 9.41 28.60
C ARG A 136 12.52 10.40 27.93
N ARG A 137 12.81 11.47 28.68
CA ARG A 137 13.97 12.34 28.51
C ARG A 137 15.28 11.57 28.59
#